data_AF-A0A3M1LGE2-F1
#
_entry.id   AF-A0A3M1LGE2-F1
#
_cell.length_a   1.000
_cell.length_b   1.000
_cell.length_c   1.000
_cell.angle_alpha   90.00
_cell.angle_beta   90.00
_cell.angle_gamma   90.00
#
_symmetry.space_group_name_H-M   'P 1'
#
loop_
_entity.id
_entity.type
_entity.pdbx_description
1 polymer ?
#
loop_
_entity_poly.entity_id
_entity_poly.type
_entity_poly.pdbx_seq_one_letter_code
_entity_poly.pdbx_strand_id
1 'polypeptide(L)'
;NGVNQLLLVSSVGADPDSLFFYSRVKGELEEAVKKLDFWAVHIFQPSVLLGQRNENRWGEELAGKIGKVLDRLSGGLLTRYRPIEADYVAKAMVHAAQGLEPGVHVYPSHWLQKMAEREEAILRQLDR
;
A
#
# COMPACT_ATOMS: atom_id res chain seq x y z
N ASN A 1 -11.74 -2.38 -24.09
CA ASN A 1 -12.21 -2.63 -22.71
C ASN A 1 -12.85 -1.42 -22.02
N GLY A 2 -12.77 -0.18 -22.52
CA GLY A 2 -13.57 0.95 -22.00
C GLY A 2 -13.25 1.39 -20.55
N VAL A 3 -12.19 0.84 -19.96
CA VAL A 3 -11.73 1.17 -18.61
C VAL A 3 -10.69 2.28 -18.72
N ASN A 4 -10.95 3.41 -18.06
CA ASN A 4 -10.07 4.58 -18.10
C ASN A 4 -9.01 4.56 -17.00
N GLN A 5 -9.28 3.90 -15.88
CA GLN A 5 -8.41 3.92 -14.70
C GLN A 5 -8.01 2.52 -14.27
N LEU A 6 -6.77 2.34 -13.83
CA LEU A 6 -6.29 1.12 -13.19
C LEU A 6 -5.82 1.42 -11.76
N LEU A 7 -6.34 0.67 -10.79
CA LEU A 7 -5.95 0.78 -9.38
C LEU A 7 -5.24 -0.50 -8.93
N LEU A 8 -3.96 -0.38 -8.56
CA LEU A 8 -3.08 -1.49 -8.21
C LEU A 8 -2.71 -1.46 -6.73
N VAL A 9 -2.98 -2.56 -6.01
CA VAL A 9 -2.43 -2.79 -4.66
C VAL A 9 -1.06 -3.48 -4.76
N SER A 10 -0.01 -2.69 -4.56
CA SER A 10 1.38 -3.12 -4.50
C SER A 10 1.82 -3.37 -3.03
N SER A 11 3.00 -2.91 -2.65
CA SER A 11 3.51 -2.98 -1.27
C SER A 11 4.58 -1.94 -1.02
N VAL A 12 4.77 -1.59 0.25
CA VAL A 12 5.95 -0.84 0.70
C VAL A 12 7.23 -1.57 0.26
N GLY A 13 8.20 -0.80 -0.25
CA GLY A 13 9.48 -1.35 -0.70
C GLY A 13 9.41 -2.16 -2.00
N ALA A 14 8.35 -1.96 -2.81
CA ALA A 14 8.34 -2.40 -4.20
C ALA A 14 9.46 -1.68 -4.98
N ASP A 15 10.34 -2.45 -5.58
CA ASP A 15 11.54 -1.96 -6.25
C ASP A 15 12.03 -3.03 -7.24
N PRO A 16 12.00 -2.77 -8.57
CA PRO A 16 12.39 -3.77 -9.57
C PRO A 16 13.86 -4.20 -9.46
N ASP A 17 14.72 -3.40 -8.81
CA ASP A 17 16.14 -3.72 -8.62
C ASP A 17 16.42 -4.42 -7.27
N SER A 18 15.36 -4.77 -6.51
CA SER A 18 15.52 -5.37 -5.19
C SER A 18 16.16 -6.76 -5.23
N LEU A 19 17.04 -7.03 -4.27
CA LEU A 19 17.56 -8.38 -3.99
C LEU A 19 16.48 -9.29 -3.37
N PHE A 20 15.43 -8.72 -2.78
CA PHE A 20 14.31 -9.47 -2.22
C PHE A 20 13.26 -9.77 -3.28
N PHE A 21 13.01 -11.07 -3.54
CA PHE A 21 12.10 -11.52 -4.60
C PHE A 21 10.72 -10.86 -4.57
N TYR A 22 10.10 -10.73 -3.40
CA TYR A 22 8.77 -10.12 -3.26
C TYR A 22 8.76 -8.64 -3.67
N SER A 23 9.71 -7.86 -3.15
CA SER A 23 9.90 -6.45 -3.50
C SER A 23 10.18 -6.27 -4.98
N ARG A 24 11.00 -7.15 -5.56
CA ARG A 24 11.32 -7.16 -6.99
C ARG A 24 10.11 -7.39 -7.86
N VAL A 25 9.37 -8.49 -7.63
CA VAL A 25 8.17 -8.80 -8.41
C VAL A 25 7.12 -7.69 -8.31
N LYS A 26 6.97 -7.07 -7.13
CA LYS A 26 6.06 -5.93 -6.96
C LYS A 26 6.54 -4.69 -7.71
N GLY A 27 7.83 -4.38 -7.71
CA GLY A 27 8.40 -3.28 -8.48
C GLY A 27 8.33 -3.50 -9.99
N GLU A 28 8.64 -4.71 -10.48
CA GLU A 28 8.50 -5.10 -11.87
C GLU A 28 7.05 -4.97 -12.36
N LEU A 29 6.08 -5.37 -11.52
CA LEU A 29 4.66 -5.20 -11.81
C LEU A 29 4.26 -3.73 -11.90
N GLU A 30 4.75 -2.88 -10.99
CA GLU A 30 4.50 -1.44 -11.05
C GLU A 30 5.03 -0.84 -12.35
N GLU A 31 6.25 -1.17 -12.75
CA GLU A 31 6.85 -0.70 -14.01
C GLU A 31 6.11 -1.21 -15.24
N ALA A 32 5.63 -2.46 -15.22
CA ALA A 32 4.84 -3.00 -16.31
C ALA A 32 3.49 -2.28 -16.45
N VAL A 33 2.81 -2.01 -15.33
CA VAL A 33 1.51 -1.35 -15.31
C VAL A 33 1.59 0.12 -15.71
N LYS A 34 2.65 0.84 -15.31
CA LYS A 34 2.89 2.24 -15.72
C LYS A 34 3.05 2.41 -17.24
N LYS A 35 3.42 1.36 -17.95
CA LYS A 35 3.60 1.35 -19.42
C LYS A 35 2.31 1.06 -20.18
N LEU A 36 1.20 0.77 -19.49
CA LEU A 36 -0.09 0.54 -20.12
C LEU A 36 -0.80 1.87 -20.38
N ASP A 37 -1.51 1.98 -21.50
CA ASP A 37 -2.22 3.20 -21.93
C ASP A 37 -3.56 3.40 -21.18
N PHE A 38 -3.54 3.36 -19.85
CA PHE A 38 -4.65 3.84 -19.04
C PHE A 38 -4.60 5.36 -18.90
N TRP A 39 -5.75 6.01 -18.92
CA TRP A 39 -5.85 7.45 -18.68
C TRP A 39 -5.35 7.82 -17.27
N ALA A 40 -5.60 6.97 -16.28
CA ALA A 40 -4.97 7.07 -14.96
C ALA A 40 -4.54 5.70 -14.41
N VAL A 41 -3.42 5.70 -13.69
CA VAL A 41 -2.87 4.55 -12.97
C VAL A 41 -2.62 4.96 -11.53
N HIS A 42 -3.23 4.27 -10.58
CA HIS A 42 -3.08 4.52 -9.16
C HIS A 42 -2.41 3.31 -8.49
N ILE A 43 -1.27 3.51 -7.84
CA ILE A 43 -0.45 2.47 -7.22
C ILE A 43 -0.42 2.68 -5.72
N PHE A 44 -1.01 1.77 -4.97
CA PHE A 44 -1.05 1.81 -3.52
C PHE A 44 0.05 0.92 -2.95
N GLN A 45 0.93 1.48 -2.12
CA GLN A 45 2.07 0.77 -1.53
C GLN A 45 1.88 0.63 -0.01
N PRO A 46 0.90 -0.17 0.45
CA PRO A 46 0.68 -0.36 1.87
C PRO A 46 1.82 -1.15 2.50
N SER A 47 2.01 -0.92 3.79
CA SER A 47 2.81 -1.78 4.66
C SER A 47 2.04 -3.05 5.01
N VAL A 48 2.35 -3.69 6.14
CA VAL A 48 1.64 -4.90 6.60
C VAL A 48 0.16 -4.58 6.83
N LEU A 49 -0.74 -5.24 6.08
CA LEU A 49 -2.18 -5.06 6.21
C LEU A 49 -2.72 -5.83 7.43
N LEU A 50 -3.33 -5.10 8.36
CA LEU A 50 -4.10 -5.62 9.49
C LEU A 50 -5.56 -5.87 9.08
N GLY A 51 -6.23 -6.81 9.76
CA GLY A 51 -7.63 -7.18 9.53
C GLY A 51 -7.92 -8.66 9.84
N GLN A 52 -9.20 -8.99 10.09
CA GLN A 52 -9.62 -10.38 10.31
C GLN A 52 -9.45 -11.19 9.01
N ARG A 53 -8.46 -12.08 8.99
CA ARG A 53 -8.22 -13.00 7.87
C ARG A 53 -8.44 -14.44 8.33
N ASN A 54 -9.18 -15.22 7.55
CA ASN A 54 -9.36 -16.67 7.72
C ASN A 54 -8.30 -17.51 7.00
N GLU A 55 -7.32 -16.87 6.34
CA GLU A 55 -6.35 -17.56 5.51
C GLU A 55 -4.95 -17.08 5.85
N ASN A 56 -4.18 -17.99 6.47
CA ASN A 56 -2.76 -17.84 6.69
C ASN A 56 -2.08 -17.70 5.34
N ARG A 57 -1.79 -16.45 4.94
CA ARG A 57 -0.80 -16.22 3.90
C ARG A 57 0.44 -16.97 4.33
N TRP A 58 0.92 -17.87 3.49
CA TRP A 58 2.23 -18.53 3.57
C TRP A 58 3.43 -17.56 3.73
N GLY A 59 3.18 -16.24 3.84
CA GLY A 59 4.12 -15.21 4.21
C GLY A 59 4.30 -14.97 5.71
N GLU A 60 3.55 -15.59 6.64
CA GLU A 60 3.81 -15.45 8.09
C GLU A 60 5.23 -15.88 8.47
N GLU A 61 5.76 -16.94 7.87
CA GLU A 61 7.09 -17.44 8.25
C GLU A 61 8.24 -16.60 7.67
N LEU A 62 8.05 -16.06 6.46
CA LEU A 62 9.07 -15.28 5.77
C LEU A 62 9.05 -13.80 6.22
N ALA A 63 7.87 -13.20 6.37
CA ALA A 63 7.71 -11.83 6.87
C ALA A 63 8.03 -11.74 8.36
N GLY A 64 7.69 -12.76 9.16
CA GLY A 64 8.04 -12.83 10.58
C GLY A 64 9.55 -12.94 10.82
N LYS A 65 10.29 -13.69 9.99
CA LYS A 65 11.76 -13.81 10.09
C LYS A 65 12.47 -12.54 9.60
N ILE A 66 12.05 -11.96 8.49
CA ILE A 66 12.66 -10.73 7.92
C ILE A 66 12.34 -9.51 8.80
N GLY A 67 11.10 -9.38 9.27
CA GLY A 67 10.68 -8.28 10.14
C GLY A 67 11.45 -8.26 11.46
N LYS A 68 11.63 -9.42 12.11
CA LYS A 68 12.40 -9.51 13.37
C LYS A 68 13.88 -9.16 13.21
N VAL A 69 14.48 -9.45 12.07
CA VAL A 69 15.89 -9.12 11.79
C VAL A 69 16.05 -7.62 11.50
N LEU A 70 15.16 -7.05 10.69
CA LEU A 70 15.21 -5.63 10.32
C LEU A 70 14.84 -4.70 11.48
N ASP A 71 13.87 -5.08 12.31
CA ASP A 71 13.46 -4.29 13.49
C ASP A 71 14.58 -4.25 14.55
N ARG A 72 15.30 -5.37 14.73
CA ARG A 72 16.46 -5.45 15.64
C ARG A 72 17.67 -4.63 15.15
N LEU A 73 17.83 -4.45 13.84
CA LEU A 73 18.96 -3.72 13.25
C LEU A 73 18.69 -2.21 13.10
N SER A 74 17.44 -1.79 12.99
CA SER A 74 17.08 -0.40 12.65
C SER A 74 16.69 0.48 13.84
N GLY A 75 16.65 -0.06 15.05
CA GLY A 75 16.38 0.73 16.27
C GLY A 75 15.04 1.49 16.24
N GLY A 76 14.03 0.97 15.53
CA GLY A 76 12.72 1.62 15.39
C GLY A 76 12.59 2.66 14.27
N LEU A 77 13.59 2.80 13.39
CA LEU A 77 13.59 3.76 12.28
C LEU A 77 12.65 3.38 11.10
N LEU A 78 11.99 2.21 11.18
CA LEU A 78 11.13 1.65 10.14
C LEU A 78 9.67 2.17 10.20
N THR A 79 9.50 3.49 10.34
CA THR A 79 8.16 4.14 10.36
C THR A 79 7.33 3.82 9.11
N ARG A 80 7.96 3.58 7.96
CA ARG A 80 7.30 3.21 6.69
C ARG A 80 6.70 1.80 6.70
N TYR A 81 7.12 0.94 7.63
CA TYR A 81 6.67 -0.46 7.74
C TYR A 81 5.64 -0.68 8.84
N ARG A 82 5.22 0.40 9.54
CA ARG A 82 4.14 0.33 10.53
C ARG A 82 2.90 -0.30 9.90
N PRO A 83 2.28 -1.31 10.54
CA PRO A 83 1.07 -1.92 10.00
C PRO A 83 -0.03 -0.89 9.72
N ILE A 84 -0.89 -1.19 8.75
CA ILE A 84 -2.03 -0.35 8.34
C ILE A 84 -3.28 -1.22 8.23
N GLU A 85 -4.42 -0.73 8.70
CA GLU A 85 -5.69 -1.44 8.54
C GLU A 85 -6.08 -1.52 7.06
N ALA A 86 -6.63 -2.66 6.63
CA ALA A 86 -7.04 -2.87 5.26
C ALA A 86 -8.19 -1.93 4.84
N ASP A 87 -9.03 -1.50 5.78
CA ASP A 87 -10.13 -0.57 5.51
C ASP A 87 -9.63 0.79 5.01
N TYR A 88 -8.51 1.29 5.54
CA TYR A 88 -7.90 2.56 5.15
C TYR A 88 -7.38 2.52 3.72
N VAL A 89 -6.78 1.40 3.33
CA VAL A 89 -6.35 1.21 1.94
C VAL A 89 -7.57 1.18 1.02
N ALA A 90 -8.64 0.46 1.39
CA ALA A 90 -9.86 0.38 0.60
C ALA A 90 -10.52 1.76 0.43
N LYS A 91 -10.63 2.55 1.50
CA LYS A 91 -11.17 3.91 1.45
C LYS A 91 -10.34 4.83 0.57
N ALA A 92 -9.01 4.77 0.68
CA ALA A 92 -8.11 5.53 -0.19
C ALA A 92 -8.26 5.14 -1.67
N MET A 93 -8.46 3.86 -1.96
CA MET A 93 -8.74 3.38 -3.32
C MET A 93 -10.07 3.92 -3.86
N VAL A 94 -11.13 3.88 -3.07
CA VAL A 94 -12.44 4.45 -3.46
C VAL A 94 -12.31 5.95 -3.72
N HIS A 95 -11.60 6.67 -2.85
CA HIS A 95 -11.37 8.10 -3.03
C HIS A 95 -10.58 8.41 -4.31
N ALA A 96 -9.50 7.67 -4.57
CA ALA A 96 -8.71 7.82 -5.79
C ALA A 96 -9.53 7.52 -7.06
N ALA A 97 -10.35 6.46 -7.04
CA ALA A 97 -11.21 6.10 -8.16
C ALA A 97 -12.24 7.19 -8.52
N GLN A 98 -12.69 7.95 -7.52
CA GLN A 98 -13.59 9.08 -7.69
C GLN A 98 -12.87 10.37 -8.12
N GLY A 99 -11.56 10.44 -7.88
CA GLY A 99 -10.70 11.51 -8.36
C GLY A 99 -10.57 11.44 -9.88
N LEU A 100 -10.80 12.56 -10.56
CA LEU A 100 -10.57 12.68 -12.00
C LEU A 100 -9.20 13.32 -12.24
N GLU A 101 -8.14 12.59 -11.91
CA GLU A 101 -6.76 13.05 -12.09
C GLU A 101 -5.99 12.12 -13.06
N PRO A 102 -5.62 12.60 -14.27
CA PRO A 102 -4.88 11.77 -15.24
C PRO A 102 -3.45 11.47 -14.79
N GLY A 103 -2.86 10.43 -15.38
CA GLY A 103 -1.46 10.07 -15.18
C GLY A 103 -1.21 9.00 -14.12
N VAL A 104 0.04 8.90 -13.65
CA VAL A 104 0.49 7.89 -12.69
C VAL A 104 0.58 8.49 -11.29
N HIS A 105 -0.15 7.90 -10.36
CA HIS A 105 -0.22 8.31 -8.96
C HIS A 105 0.27 7.19 -8.05
N VAL A 106 1.16 7.50 -7.12
CA VAL A 106 1.69 6.52 -6.15
C VAL A 106 1.33 6.97 -4.74
N TYR A 107 0.76 6.06 -3.95
CA TYR A 107 0.28 6.29 -2.59
C TYR A 107 1.09 5.44 -1.61
N PRO A 108 2.17 5.99 -1.03
CA PRO A 108 2.96 5.30 -0.02
C PRO A 108 2.18 5.05 1.28
N SER A 109 2.51 3.99 2.02
CA SER A 109 1.82 3.63 3.28
C SER A 109 1.64 4.79 4.27
N HIS A 110 2.63 5.66 4.43
CA HIS A 110 2.53 6.81 5.36
C HIS A 110 1.50 7.88 4.93
N TRP A 111 1.21 7.99 3.63
CA TRP A 111 0.10 8.84 3.15
C TRP A 111 -1.24 8.21 3.46
N LEU A 112 -1.36 6.89 3.26
CA LEU A 112 -2.57 6.14 3.58
C LEU A 112 -2.88 6.20 5.09
N GLN A 113 -1.85 6.12 5.95
CA GLN A 113 -1.98 6.33 7.39
C GLN A 113 -2.47 7.74 7.74
N LYS A 114 -1.90 8.80 7.14
CA LYS A 114 -2.36 10.17 7.40
C LYS A 114 -3.81 10.40 6.96
N MET A 115 -4.23 9.78 5.85
CA MET A 115 -5.63 9.86 5.41
C MET A 115 -6.55 9.22 6.45
N ALA A 116 -6.18 8.05 6.98
CA ALA A 116 -6.92 7.35 8.01
C ALA A 116 -7.05 8.17 9.31
N GLU A 117 -5.92 8.66 9.83
CA GLU A 117 -5.88 9.48 11.05
C GLU A 117 -6.77 10.71 10.94
N ARG A 118 -6.78 11.35 9.75
CA ARG A 118 -7.63 12.52 9.47
C ARG A 118 -9.11 12.15 9.43
N GLU A 119 -9.47 11.04 8.81
CA GLU A 119 -10.85 10.58 8.74
C GLU A 119 -11.41 10.21 10.12
N GLU A 120 -10.64 9.47 10.93
CA GLU A 120 -11.01 9.17 12.33
C GLU A 120 -11.21 10.46 13.14
N ALA A 121 -10.32 11.45 12.96
CA ALA A 121 -10.42 12.72 13.65
C ALA A 121 -11.70 13.49 13.29
N ILE A 122 -12.13 13.44 12.02
CA ILE A 122 -13.38 14.06 11.55
C ILE A 122 -14.59 13.34 12.15
N LEU A 123 -14.62 11.99 12.11
CA LEU A 123 -15.74 11.22 12.67
C LEU A 123 -15.90 11.47 14.18
N ARG A 124 -14.79 11.53 14.93
CA ARG A 124 -14.79 11.88 16.37
C ARG A 124 -15.23 13.33 16.66
N GLN A 125 -15.23 14.21 15.67
CA GLN A 125 -15.76 15.56 15.81
C GLN A 125 -17.26 15.63 15.52
N LEU A 126 -17.80 14.71 14.70
CA LEU A 126 -19.22 14.66 14.36
C LEU A 126 -20.07 13.90 15.40
N ASP A 127 -19.47 12.97 16.14
CA ASP A 127 -20.12 12.22 17.24
C ASP A 127 -20.15 12.99 18.58
N ARG A 128 -19.77 14.27 18.60
CA ARG A 128 -19.82 15.18 19.77
C ARG A 128 -20.81 16.31 19.55
#